data_AF-A0A3N4EEU6-F1
#
_entry.id   AF-A0A3N4EEU6-F1
#
_cell.length_a   1.000
_cell.length_b   1.000
_cell.length_c   1.000
_cell.angle_alpha   90.00
_cell.angle_beta   90.00
_cell.angle_gamma   90.00
#
_symmetry.space_group_name_H-M   'P 1'
#
loop_
_entity.id
_entity.type
_entity.pdbx_description
1 polymer ?
#
loop_
_entity_poly.entity_id
_entity_poly.type
_entity_poly.pdbx_seq_one_letter_code
_entity_poly.pdbx_strand_id
1 'polypeptide(L)' 'MQGKSGGFRTIIAFKVDDKSFFIFGFSKNEKANISTKEKTALKIMAKELLAYDNKQLAKALKHKALFEVIRDE' A
#
# COMPACT_ATOMS: atom_id res chain seq x y z
N MET A 1 15.37 5.35 27.89
CA MET A 1 14.05 5.96 28.06
C MET A 1 13.01 5.09 27.38
N GLN A 2 11.94 4.76 28.11
CA GLN A 2 10.82 3.93 27.70
C GLN A 2 10.13 4.39 26.42
N GLY A 3 9.81 3.41 25.58
CA GLY A 3 8.64 3.34 24.70
C GLY A 3 8.02 4.64 24.19
N LYS A 4 8.36 4.98 22.96
CA LYS A 4 7.33 5.44 22.01
C LYS A 4 7.25 4.37 20.93
N SER A 5 6.43 3.35 21.15
CA SER A 5 5.91 2.56 20.03
C SER A 5 5.03 3.51 19.21
N GLY A 6 5.68 4.34 18.39
CA GLY A 6 5.00 5.23 17.46
C GLY A 6 4.26 4.34 16.49
N GLY A 7 2.99 4.05 16.77
CA GLY A 7 2.18 3.22 15.90
C GLY A 7 2.19 3.83 14.49
N PHE A 8 2.34 3.00 13.48
CA PHE A 8 2.19 3.40 12.09
C PHE A 8 0.80 3.01 11.62
N ARG A 9 0.22 3.83 10.75
CA ARG A 9 -0.97 3.48 9.99
C ARG A 9 -0.53 3.14 8.58
N THR A 10 -0.85 1.95 8.13
CA THR A 10 -0.57 1.50 6.77
C THR A 10 -1.86 1.44 5.97
N ILE A 11 -1.74 1.74 4.69
CA ILE A 11 -2.80 1.61 3.70
C ILE A 11 -2.34 0.54 2.72
N ILE A 12 -3.10 -0.55 2.68
CA ILE A 12 -2.85 -1.70 1.84
C ILE A 12 -4.07 -1.86 0.94
N ALA A 13 -3.84 -2.01 -0.37
CA ALA A 13 -4.86 -2.52 -1.27
C ALA A 13 -4.82 -4.04 -1.21
N PHE A 14 -5.93 -4.65 -0.80
CA PHE A 14 -6.01 -6.08 -0.56
C PHE A 14 -7.20 -6.67 -1.31
N LYS A 15 -6.95 -7.78 -2.00
CA LYS A 15 -7.99 -8.65 -2.55
C LYS A 15 -7.78 -10.04 -2.00
N VAL A 16 -8.80 -10.54 -1.31
CA VAL A 16 -8.82 -11.87 -0.69
C VAL A 16 -8.46 -12.92 -1.74
N ASP A 17 -7.59 -13.86 -1.35
CA ASP A 17 -7.11 -14.98 -2.15
C ASP A 17 -6.44 -14.62 -3.50
N ASP A 18 -5.97 -13.37 -3.65
CA ASP A 18 -5.34 -12.91 -4.89
C ASP A 18 -4.06 -12.12 -4.59
N LYS A 19 -4.18 -10.82 -4.27
CA LYS A 19 -3.03 -9.89 -4.25
C LYS A 19 -3.15 -8.86 -3.14
N SER A 20 -1.98 -8.41 -2.69
CA SER A 20 -1.82 -7.34 -1.71
C SER A 20 -0.79 -6.33 -2.21
N PHE A 21 -1.10 -5.03 -2.13
CA PHE A 21 -0.19 -3.94 -2.47
C PHE A 21 -0.06 -2.99 -1.29
N PHE A 22 1.18 -2.76 -0.86
CA PHE A 22 1.48 -1.71 0.09
C PHE A 22 1.47 -0.36 -0.63
N ILE A 23 0.52 0.52 -0.27
CA ILE A 23 0.39 1.84 -0.92
C ILE A 23 1.16 2.88 -0.12
N PHE A 24 0.90 2.98 1.18
CA PHE A 24 1.46 4.05 1.99
C PHE A 24 1.48 3.70 3.48
N GLY A 25 2.50 4.17 4.21
CA GLY A 25 2.60 4.07 5.66
C GLY A 25 2.96 5.42 6.26
N PHE A 26 2.26 5.83 7.33
CA PHE A 26 2.49 7.11 8.00
C PHE A 26 2.43 6.98 9.51
N SER A 27 3.10 7.89 10.22
CA SER A 27 3.10 7.86 11.69
C SER A 27 1.71 8.21 12.22
N LYS A 28 1.27 7.58 13.31
CA LYS A 28 -0.08 7.77 13.90
C LYS A 28 -0.42 9.24 14.21
N ASN A 29 0.59 10.09 14.46
CA ASN A 29 0.41 11.51 14.79
C ASN A 29 0.61 12.46 13.59
N GLU A 30 1.04 11.94 12.44
CA GLU A 30 1.41 12.75 11.28
C GLU A 30 0.19 13.08 10.41
N LYS A 31 -0.82 12.20 10.41
CA LYS A 31 -2.06 12.40 9.65
C LYS A 31 -3.26 12.05 10.51
N ALA A 32 -4.02 13.07 10.91
CA ALA A 32 -5.16 12.93 11.81
C ALA A 32 -6.36 12.23 11.14
N ASN A 33 -6.64 12.52 9.86
CA ASN A 33 -7.76 11.94 9.12
C ASN A 33 -7.44 11.83 7.61
N ILE A 34 -7.83 10.72 6.98
CA ILE A 34 -7.87 10.60 5.51
C ILE A 34 -9.17 11.24 5.05
N SER A 35 -9.08 12.27 4.21
CA SER A 35 -10.25 12.95 3.65
C SER A 35 -11.04 12.03 2.71
N THR A 36 -12.31 12.34 2.47
CA THR A 36 -13.15 11.60 1.52
C THR A 36 -12.57 11.59 0.10
N LYS A 37 -11.91 12.70 -0.30
CA LYS A 37 -11.22 12.80 -1.59
C LYS A 37 -10.03 11.83 -1.68
N GLU A 38 -9.17 11.83 -0.65
CA GLU A 38 -8.05 10.89 -0.58
C GLU A 38 -8.54 9.45 -0.54
N LYS A 39 -9.60 9.15 0.24
CA LYS A 39 -10.19 7.82 0.29
C LYS A 39 -10.70 7.35 -1.09
N THR A 40 -11.29 8.26 -1.87
CA THR A 40 -11.77 7.95 -3.22
C THR A 40 -10.60 7.71 -4.18
N ALA A 41 -9.58 8.56 -4.15
CA ALA A 41 -8.37 8.38 -4.95
C ALA A 41 -7.66 7.04 -4.62
N LEU A 42 -7.54 6.71 -3.33
CA LEU A 42 -6.97 5.45 -2.87
C LEU A 42 -7.78 4.23 -3.34
N LYS A 43 -9.11 4.32 -3.35
CA LYS A 43 -9.97 3.25 -3.88
C LYS A 43 -9.78 3.04 -5.38
N ILE A 44 -9.68 4.12 -6.16
CA ILE A 44 -9.44 4.05 -7.60
C ILE A 44 -8.07 3.42 -7.86
N MET A 45 -7.04 3.89 -7.18
CA MET A 45 -5.69 3.32 -7.26
C MET A 45 -5.66 1.83 -6.88
N ALA A 46 -6.32 1.45 -5.79
CA ALA A 46 -6.42 0.07 -5.36
C ALA A 46 -7.09 -0.81 -6.43
N LYS A 47 -8.16 -0.31 -7.06
CA LYS A 47 -8.85 -1.04 -8.13
C LYS A 47 -7.94 -1.30 -9.32
N GLU A 48 -7.20 -0.28 -9.77
CA GLU A 48 -6.26 -0.42 -10.89
C GLU A 48 -5.11 -1.39 -10.57
N LEU A 49 -4.50 -1.26 -9.39
CA LEU A 49 -3.41 -2.14 -8.95
C LEU A 49 -3.85 -3.61 -8.83
N LEU A 50 -5.03 -3.85 -8.23
CA LEU A 50 -5.58 -5.19 -8.07
C LEU A 50 -6.10 -5.80 -9.38
N ALA A 51 -6.31 -4.98 -10.41
CA ALA A 51 -6.70 -5.43 -11.74
C ALA A 51 -5.50 -5.83 -12.62
N TYR A 52 -4.27 -5.58 -12.18
CA TYR A 52 -3.08 -5.93 -12.97
C TYR A 52 -2.97 -7.44 -13.16
N ASP A 53 -2.85 -7.85 -14.42
CA ASP A 53 -2.49 -9.21 -14.79
C ASP A 53 -0.99 -9.50 -14.52
N ASN A 54 -0.58 -10.76 -14.67
CA ASN A 54 0.79 -11.16 -14.39
C ASN A 54 1.82 -10.49 -15.33
N LYS A 55 1.43 -10.14 -16.56
CA LYS A 55 2.32 -9.45 -17.52
C LYS A 55 2.52 -8.00 -17.12
N GLN A 56 1.46 -7.32 -16.69
CA GLN A 56 1.47 -5.96 -16.18
C GLN A 56 2.28 -5.87 -14.89
N LEU A 57 2.14 -6.84 -13.98
CA LEU A 57 2.97 -6.91 -12.78
C LEU A 57 4.44 -7.12 -13.11
N ALA A 58 4.78 -8.07 -13.99
CA ALA A 58 6.16 -8.28 -14.42
C ALA A 58 6.76 -7.03 -15.07
N LYS A 59 5.97 -6.31 -15.87
CA LYS A 59 6.36 -5.02 -16.45
C LYS A 59 6.58 -3.97 -15.35
N ALA A 60 5.66 -3.84 -14.40
CA ALA A 60 5.77 -2.88 -13.30
C ALA A 60 7.00 -3.13 -12.42
N LEU A 61 7.31 -4.40 -12.12
CA LEU A 61 8.54 -4.80 -11.42
C LEU A 61 9.79 -4.46 -12.25
N LYS A 62 9.79 -4.79 -13.55
CA LYS A 62 10.91 -4.48 -14.46
C LYS A 62 11.19 -2.98 -14.55
N HIS A 63 10.15 -2.15 -14.56
CA HIS A 63 10.28 -0.69 -14.58
C HIS A 63 10.50 -0.07 -13.20
N LYS A 64 10.65 -0.87 -12.14
CA LYS A 64 10.79 -0.40 -10.75
C LYS A 64 9.64 0.51 -10.29
N ALA A 65 8.47 0.35 -10.93
CA ALA A 65 7.24 1.01 -10.52
C ALA A 65 6.61 0.29 -9.32
N LEU A 66 6.86 -1.01 -9.18
CA LEU A 66 6.52 -1.82 -8.02
C LEU A 66 7.77 -2.53 -7.52
N PHE A 67 7.79 -2.81 -6.22
CA PHE A 67 8.80 -3.62 -5.56
C PHE A 67 8.11 -4.76 -4.85
N GLU A 68 8.70 -5.94 -4.94
CA GLU A 68 8.27 -7.07 -4.15
C GLU A 68 8.73 -6.86 -2.70
N VAL A 69 7.81 -6.97 -1.76
CA VAL A 69 8.11 -6.85 -0.33
C VAL A 69 8.44 -8.24 0.17
N ILE A 70 9.74 -8.53 0.27
CA ILE A 70 10.25 -9.76 0.87
C ILE A 70 10.42 -9.50 2.37
N ARG A 71 9.97 -10.43 3.21
CA ARG A 71 10.28 -10.40 4.63
C ARG A 71 11.67 -10.99 4.79
N ASP A 72 12.66 -10.15 5.09
CA ASP A 72 13.92 -10.63 5.66
C ASP A 72 13.63 -11.07 7.10
N GLU A 73 13.99 -12.31 7.43
CA GLU A 73 13.94 -12.87 8.79
C GLU A 73 15.02 -12.27 9.69
#